data_AF-A0A8S3KHL6-F1
#
_entry.id   AF-A0A8S3KHL6-F1
#
_cell.length_a   1.000
_cell.length_b   1.000
_cell.length_c   1.000
_cell.angle_alpha   90.00
_cell.angle_beta   90.00
_cell.angle_gamma   90.00
#
_symmetry.space_group_name_H-M   'P 1'
#
loop_
_entity.id
_entity.type
_entity.pdbx_description
1 polymer ?
#
loop_
_entity_poly.entity_id
_entity_poly.type
_entity_poly.pdbx_seq_one_letter_code
_entity_poly.pdbx_strand_id
1 'polypeptide(L)'
;SCVTQFPYVTTIPIPDQPYCESRYSDETPSTGGEVVFRVISPSTIGNRDPYSPSIQELIKITNLRINFTKLHTLGDNYLDNRQETTPKYYYALYEMVVRGSCSCYGHAKRCIPTEDELTGNI
;
A
#
# COMPACT_ATOMS: atom_id res chain seq x y z
N SER A 1 6.23 14.24 -5.64
CA SER A 1 4.90 14.87 -5.83
C SER A 1 4.07 13.99 -6.77
N CYS A 2 2.76 13.85 -6.51
CA CYS A 2 1.86 13.03 -7.32
C CYS A 2 1.89 13.40 -8.79
N VAL A 3 1.83 14.69 -9.11
CA VAL A 3 1.78 15.18 -10.50
C VAL A 3 3.04 14.80 -11.29
N THR A 4 4.20 14.71 -10.63
CA THR A 4 5.47 14.39 -11.31
C THR A 4 5.74 12.91 -11.44
N GLN A 5 5.32 12.09 -10.48
CA GLN A 5 5.56 10.65 -10.48
C GLN A 5 4.41 9.85 -11.11
N PHE A 6 3.18 10.34 -10.98
CA PHE A 6 1.95 9.69 -11.42
C PHE A 6 1.06 10.70 -12.17
N PRO A 7 1.50 11.24 -13.31
CA PRO A 7 0.83 12.35 -14.01
C PRO A 7 -0.59 12.03 -14.49
N TYR A 8 -0.91 10.75 -14.69
CA TYR A 8 -2.21 10.29 -15.18
C TYR A 8 -3.13 9.79 -14.05
N VAL A 9 -2.72 9.93 -12.79
CA VAL A 9 -3.50 9.50 -11.62
C VAL A 9 -4.11 10.72 -10.94
N THR A 10 -5.42 10.67 -10.69
CA THR A 10 -6.13 11.75 -10.00
C THR A 10 -5.62 11.91 -8.56
N THR A 11 -5.62 13.13 -8.03
CA THR A 11 -5.38 13.41 -6.60
C THR A 11 -6.67 13.47 -5.80
N ILE A 12 -7.82 13.37 -6.47
CA ILE A 12 -9.14 13.38 -5.87
C ILE A 12 -9.55 11.93 -5.61
N PRO A 13 -9.97 11.57 -4.37
CA PRO A 13 -10.52 10.26 -4.09
C PRO A 13 -11.82 10.06 -4.86
N ILE A 14 -11.79 9.16 -5.85
CA ILE A 14 -12.96 8.75 -6.63
C ILE A 14 -13.26 7.28 -6.26
N PRO A 15 -14.53 6.92 -5.97
CA PRO A 15 -14.87 5.55 -5.66
C PRO A 15 -14.44 4.58 -6.77
N ASP A 16 -13.92 3.42 -6.38
CA ASP A 16 -13.45 2.34 -7.27
C ASP A 16 -12.33 2.74 -8.24
N GLN A 17 -11.69 3.90 -8.05
CA GLN A 17 -10.58 4.36 -8.88
C GLN A 17 -9.31 4.60 -8.06
N PRO A 18 -8.12 4.31 -8.63
CA PRO A 18 -6.87 4.68 -7.99
C PRO A 18 -6.73 6.19 -7.95
N TYR A 19 -6.27 6.70 -6.80
CA TYR A 19 -5.89 8.10 -6.62
C TYR A 19 -4.53 8.18 -5.95
N CYS A 20 -3.86 9.31 -6.12
CA CYS A 20 -2.57 9.60 -5.52
C CYS A 20 -2.75 10.58 -4.36
N GLU A 21 -2.17 10.25 -3.21
CA GLU A 21 -2.10 11.14 -2.05
C GLU A 21 -0.64 11.30 -1.59
N SER A 22 -0.30 12.48 -1.08
CA SER A 22 1.06 12.79 -0.62
C SER A 22 1.20 12.85 0.90
N ARG A 23 0.11 12.64 1.64
CA ARG A 23 0.06 12.79 3.11
C ARG A 23 1.03 11.89 3.90
N TYR A 24 1.58 10.85 3.27
CA TYR A 24 2.57 9.95 3.87
C TYR A 24 3.91 9.96 3.11
N SER A 25 4.10 10.92 2.22
CA SER A 25 5.28 11.04 1.37
C SER A 25 6.16 12.22 1.77
N ASP A 26 5.96 12.74 2.98
CA ASP A 26 6.81 13.78 3.54
C ASP A 26 8.10 13.16 4.09
N GLU A 27 9.18 13.92 4.05
CA GLU A 27 10.50 13.49 4.54
C GLU A 27 10.53 13.23 6.05
N THR A 28 9.55 13.77 6.76
CA THR A 28 9.38 13.62 8.20
C THR A 28 8.17 12.75 8.53
N PRO A 29 8.25 11.90 9.56
CA PRO A 29 9.39 11.74 10.48
C PRO A 29 10.55 10.93 9.87
N SER A 30 11.78 11.22 10.30
CA SER A 30 12.98 10.55 9.78
C SER A 30 13.11 9.07 10.18
N THR A 31 12.34 8.62 11.17
CA THR A 31 12.21 7.23 11.58
C THR A 31 10.81 6.98 12.15
N GLY A 32 10.33 5.74 12.09
CA GLY A 32 9.00 5.37 12.58
C GLY A 32 7.84 6.00 11.80
N GLY A 33 8.09 6.46 10.56
CA GLY A 33 7.02 6.91 9.67
C GLY A 33 6.06 5.76 9.34
N GLU A 34 4.77 6.08 9.26
CA GLU A 34 3.71 5.11 9.00
C GLU A 34 3.00 5.45 7.69
N VAL A 35 2.74 4.42 6.87
CA VAL A 35 1.92 4.52 5.67
C VAL A 35 0.71 3.62 5.87
N VAL A 36 -0.50 4.21 5.91
CA VAL A 36 -1.75 3.46 6.05
C VAL A 36 -2.62 3.60 4.81
N PHE A 37 -2.80 2.48 4.12
CA PHE A 37 -3.73 2.35 3.00
C PHE A 37 -5.03 1.66 3.45
N ARG A 38 -6.17 2.18 3.02
CA ARG A 38 -7.49 1.59 3.26
C ARG A 38 -8.24 1.48 1.94
N VAL A 39 -8.53 0.25 1.52
CA VAL A 39 -9.30 -0.03 0.29
C VAL A 39 -10.67 0.65 0.35
N ILE A 40 -11.32 0.53 1.51
CA ILE A 40 -12.55 1.23 1.84
C ILE A 40 -12.21 2.31 2.86
N SER A 41 -12.32 3.58 2.47
CA SER A 41 -12.20 4.71 3.38
C SER A 41 -13.55 5.44 3.49
N PRO A 42 -13.82 6.14 4.62
CA PRO A 42 -15.01 6.97 4.75
C PRO A 42 -15.13 8.01 3.63
N SER A 43 -14.00 8.47 3.09
CA SER A 43 -13.93 9.42 1.97
C SER A 43 -14.33 8.84 0.62
N THR A 44 -14.24 7.52 0.41
CA THR A 44 -14.54 6.89 -0.90
C THR A 44 -15.85 6.10 -0.90
N ILE A 45 -16.31 5.60 0.24
CA ILE A 45 -17.49 4.71 0.26
C ILE A 45 -18.83 5.46 0.33
N GLY A 46 -18.87 6.64 0.96
CA GLY A 46 -20.13 7.39 1.15
C GLY A 46 -21.23 6.50 1.74
N ASN A 47 -22.38 6.39 1.05
CA ASN A 47 -23.53 5.57 1.43
C ASN A 47 -23.62 4.23 0.64
N ARG A 48 -22.52 3.73 0.07
CA ARG A 48 -22.53 2.51 -0.75
C ARG A 48 -22.62 1.26 0.11
N ASP A 49 -23.28 0.22 -0.43
CA ASP A 49 -23.36 -1.09 0.20
C ASP A 49 -21.99 -1.80 0.16
N PRO A 50 -21.37 -2.11 1.32
CA PRO A 50 -20.10 -2.84 1.37
C PRO A 50 -20.20 -4.28 0.83
N TYR A 51 -21.42 -4.83 0.70
CA TYR A 51 -21.67 -6.14 0.13
C TYR A 51 -21.98 -6.10 -1.37
N SER A 52 -21.93 -4.92 -2.01
CA SER A 52 -22.11 -4.83 -3.46
C SER A 52 -21.02 -5.62 -4.22
N PRO A 53 -21.34 -6.25 -5.37
CA PRO A 53 -20.36 -7.05 -6.11
C PRO A 53 -19.07 -6.30 -6.48
N SER A 54 -19.18 -5.02 -6.86
CA SER A 54 -18.04 -4.18 -7.21
C SER A 54 -17.09 -3.94 -6.04
N ILE A 55 -17.63 -3.70 -4.84
CA ILE A 55 -16.82 -3.50 -3.63
C ILE A 55 -16.19 -4.83 -3.19
N GLN A 56 -16.94 -5.94 -3.26
CA GLN A 56 -16.41 -7.27 -2.96
C GLN A 56 -15.25 -7.65 -3.88
N GLU A 57 -15.33 -7.30 -5.17
CA GLU A 57 -14.26 -7.49 -6.12
C GLU A 57 -13.03 -6.61 -5.80
N LEU A 58 -13.25 -5.35 -5.42
CA LEU A 58 -12.18 -4.41 -5.06
C LEU A 58 -11.40 -4.85 -3.81
N ILE A 59 -12.06 -5.43 -2.80
CA ILE A 59 -11.42 -5.81 -1.53
C ILE A 59 -10.77 -7.21 -1.58
N LYS A 60 -11.08 -8.00 -2.61
CA LYS A 60 -10.58 -9.36 -2.76
C LYS A 60 -9.17 -9.33 -3.32
N ILE A 61 -8.21 -9.85 -2.57
CA ILE A 61 -6.82 -9.99 -3.00
C ILE A 61 -6.29 -11.39 -2.72
N THR A 62 -5.35 -11.85 -3.54
CA THR A 62 -4.57 -13.07 -3.31
C THR A 62 -3.09 -12.78 -3.21
N ASN A 63 -2.64 -11.70 -3.86
CA ASN A 63 -1.25 -11.27 -3.89
C ASN A 63 -1.21 -9.77 -3.59
N LEU A 64 -0.28 -9.36 -2.74
CA LEU A 64 -0.03 -7.96 -2.44
C LEU A 64 1.34 -7.56 -2.99
N ARG A 65 1.41 -6.44 -3.70
CA ARG A 65 2.67 -5.87 -4.19
C ARG A 65 2.79 -4.42 -3.74
N ILE A 66 3.92 -4.09 -3.14
CA ILE A 66 4.30 -2.72 -2.80
C ILE A 66 5.50 -2.35 -3.67
N ASN A 67 5.42 -1.20 -4.34
CA ASN A 67 6.47 -0.71 -5.22
C ASN A 67 7.02 0.62 -4.71
N PHE A 68 8.28 0.63 -4.27
CA PHE A 68 8.97 1.86 -3.85
C PHE A 68 9.69 2.48 -5.05
N THR A 69 9.22 3.64 -5.52
CA THR A 69 9.67 4.22 -6.79
C THR A 69 10.73 5.31 -6.64
N LYS A 70 10.78 5.99 -5.50
CA LYS A 70 11.71 7.11 -5.28
C LYS A 70 12.11 7.24 -3.81
N LEU A 71 13.42 7.38 -3.56
CA LEU A 71 13.98 7.72 -2.26
C LEU A 71 13.91 9.23 -2.00
N HIS A 72 13.75 9.59 -0.73
CA HIS A 72 14.01 10.95 -0.28
C HIS A 72 15.51 11.23 -0.27
N THR A 73 15.90 12.41 -0.73
CA THR A 73 17.29 12.86 -0.79
C THR A 73 17.36 14.28 -0.26
N LEU A 74 18.29 14.59 0.63
CA LEU A 74 18.38 15.92 1.27
C LEU A 74 19.15 16.94 0.42
N GLY A 75 19.23 16.73 -0.90
CA GLY A 75 19.93 17.61 -1.85
C GLY A 75 21.46 17.50 -1.85
N ASP A 76 22.05 16.69 -0.96
CA ASP A 76 23.50 16.43 -0.86
C ASP A 76 24.07 15.66 -2.06
N ASN A 77 23.24 14.87 -2.75
CA ASN A 77 23.60 14.18 -4.00
C ASN A 77 24.04 15.14 -5.13
N TYR A 78 23.72 16.44 -5.04
CA TYR A 78 24.16 17.42 -6.03
C TYR A 78 25.58 17.96 -5.77
N LEU A 79 26.09 17.84 -4.55
CA LEU A 79 27.38 18.44 -4.14
C LEU A 79 28.51 17.43 -4.04
N ASP A 80 28.22 16.15 -3.81
CA ASP A 80 29.23 15.11 -3.65
C ASP A 80 28.89 13.84 -4.42
N ASN A 81 29.43 13.75 -5.64
CA ASN A 81 29.25 12.63 -6.57
C ASN A 81 30.25 11.49 -6.32
N ARG A 82 30.95 11.48 -5.17
CA ARG A 82 31.87 10.40 -4.81
C ARG A 82 31.08 9.14 -4.48
N GLN A 83 31.56 8.00 -4.95
CA GLN A 83 30.93 6.69 -4.80
C GLN A 83 30.67 6.30 -3.32
N GLU A 84 31.36 6.95 -2.36
CA GLU A 84 31.21 6.78 -0.91
C GLU A 84 29.96 7.42 -0.28
N THR A 85 29.19 8.27 -0.98
CA THR A 85 27.95 8.91 -0.44
C THR A 85 26.67 8.11 -0.69
N THR A 86 26.71 7.14 -1.61
CA THR A 86 25.58 6.30 -2.02
C THR A 86 24.99 5.34 -0.97
N PRO A 87 25.68 4.86 0.09
CA PRO A 87 25.10 3.87 1.00
C PRO A 87 24.11 4.45 2.03
N LYS A 88 23.81 5.75 1.99
CA LYS A 88 22.98 6.42 3.02
C LYS A 88 21.48 6.35 2.75
N TYR A 89 21.07 6.25 1.49
CA TYR A 89 19.65 6.29 1.09
C TYR A 89 19.16 4.90 0.73
N TYR A 90 18.29 4.35 1.57
CA TYR A 90 17.73 3.02 1.39
C TYR A 90 16.28 2.97 1.89
N TYR A 91 15.53 1.99 1.40
CA TYR A 91 14.23 1.66 1.99
C TYR A 91 14.44 0.68 3.14
N ALA A 92 13.79 0.95 4.26
CA ALA A 92 13.73 0.04 5.39
C ALA A 92 12.33 0.04 5.99
N LEU A 93 11.91 -1.10 6.51
CA LEU A 93 10.61 -1.33 7.12
C LEU A 93 10.83 -2.02 8.46
N TYR A 94 10.24 -1.48 9.52
CA TYR A 94 10.23 -2.14 10.83
C TYR A 94 9.18 -3.24 10.89
N GLU A 95 7.97 -2.95 10.41
CA GLU A 95 6.84 -3.86 10.44
C GLU A 95 5.91 -3.60 9.25
N MET A 96 5.26 -4.66 8.77
CA MET A 96 4.17 -4.58 7.82
C MET A 96 2.99 -5.40 8.32
N VAL A 97 1.84 -4.76 8.49
CA VAL A 97 0.61 -5.43 8.93
C VAL A 97 -0.44 -5.36 7.83
N VAL A 98 -0.85 -6.53 7.35
CA VAL A 98 -1.97 -6.67 6.41
C VAL A 98 -3.17 -7.20 7.17
N ARG A 99 -4.21 -6.36 7.34
CA ARG A 99 -5.45 -6.75 8.01
C ARG A 99 -6.49 -7.19 6.99
N GLY A 100 -7.02 -8.38 7.17
CA GLY A 100 -8.04 -8.94 6.28
C GLY A 100 -8.72 -10.17 6.89
N SER A 101 -9.59 -10.79 6.10
CA SER A 101 -10.25 -12.05 6.45
C SER A 101 -10.40 -12.89 5.19
N CYS A 102 -10.57 -14.20 5.35
CA CYS A 102 -10.86 -15.06 4.22
C CYS A 102 -12.31 -14.87 3.75
N SER A 103 -12.50 -14.75 2.43
CA SER A 103 -13.82 -14.58 1.86
C SER A 103 -14.52 -15.93 1.68
N CYS A 104 -15.59 -16.14 2.44
CA CYS A 104 -16.47 -17.32 2.34
C CYS A 104 -17.89 -16.96 1.89
N TYR A 105 -18.11 -15.74 1.39
CA TYR A 105 -19.43 -15.21 1.00
C TYR A 105 -20.54 -15.42 2.06
N GLY A 106 -20.17 -15.41 3.34
CA GLY A 106 -21.10 -15.63 4.46
C GLY A 106 -21.43 -17.09 4.78
N HIS A 107 -20.88 -18.06 4.07
CA HIS A 107 -21.19 -19.49 4.25
C HIS A 107 -20.29 -20.22 5.27
N ALA A 108 -19.24 -19.56 5.76
CA ALA A 108 -18.37 -20.13 6.78
C ALA A 108 -17.90 -19.06 7.77
N LYS A 109 -17.55 -19.49 8.98
CA LYS A 109 -17.04 -18.64 10.06
C LYS A 109 -15.52 -18.67 10.20
N ARG A 110 -14.86 -19.65 9.58
CA ARG A 110 -13.40 -19.85 9.65
C ARG A 110 -12.89 -20.51 8.38
N CYS A 111 -11.65 -20.21 8.04
CA CYS A 111 -10.89 -20.95 7.05
C CYS A 111 -9.94 -21.93 7.72
N ILE A 112 -9.58 -22.98 6.99
CA ILE A 112 -8.59 -23.97 7.40
C ILE A 112 -7.39 -23.86 6.44
N PRO A 113 -6.19 -24.24 6.89
CA PRO A 113 -5.02 -24.32 6.02
C PRO A 113 -5.27 -25.21 4.80
N THR A 114 -4.61 -24.90 3.68
CA THR A 114 -4.65 -25.78 2.51
C THR A 114 -3.82 -27.05 2.74
N GLU A 115 -4.04 -28.11 1.97
CA GLU A 115 -3.27 -29.35 2.09
C GLU A 115 -1.75 -29.12 1.88
N ASP A 116 -1.37 -28.17 1.03
CA ASP A 116 0.03 -27.78 0.81
C ASP A 116 0.67 -27.14 2.07
N GLU A 117 -0.09 -26.31 2.80
CA GLU A 117 0.33 -25.76 4.10
C GLU A 117 0.44 -26.85 5.17
N LEU A 118 -0.46 -27.84 5.14
CA LEU A 118 -0.44 -28.96 6.08
C LEU A 118 0.70 -29.95 5.83
N THR A 119 1.15 -30.07 4.57
CA THR A 119 2.21 -31.00 4.15
C THR A 119 3.60 -30.37 4.10
N GLY A 120 3.71 -29.05 4.29
CA GLY A 120 4.99 -28.33 4.31
C GLY A 120 5.62 -28.18 2.93
N ASN A 121 4.82 -28.19 1.86
CA ASN A 121 5.28 -28.09 0.47
C ASN A 121 5.39 -26.63 -0.03
N ILE A 122 5.52 -25.67 0.90
CA ILE A 122 5.63 -24.23 0.63
C ILE A 122 7.04 -23.76 0.95
#